data_AF-A0A960R219-F1
#
_entry.id   AF-A0A960R219-F1
#
_cell.length_a   1.000
_cell.length_b   1.000
_cell.length_c   1.000
_cell.angle_alpha   90.00
_cell.angle_beta   90.00
_cell.angle_gamma   90.00
#
_symmetry.space_group_name_H-M   'P 1'
#
loop_
_entity.id
_entity.type
_entity.pdbx_description
1 polymer ?
#
loop_
_entity_poly.entity_id
_entity_poly.type
_entity_poly.pdbx_seq_one_letter_code
_entity_poly.pdbx_strand_id
1 'polypeptide(L)' 'MKSLIFLTVLLTTITVAECRLTPTTEHWWTCSYCGYSNPAGIVICDKCGHHKP' A
#
# COMPACT_ATOMS: atom_id res chain seq x y z
N MET A 1 -36.89 19.17 -12.62
CA MET A 1 -36.47 17.79 -12.27
C MET A 1 -35.12 17.40 -12.88
N LYS A 2 -34.82 17.76 -14.14
CA LYS A 2 -33.54 17.41 -14.82
C LYS A 2 -32.29 18.06 -14.19
N SER A 3 -32.40 19.31 -13.74
CA SER A 3 -31.28 20.06 -13.12
C SER A 3 -30.72 19.37 -11.85
N LEU A 4 -31.61 18.77 -11.04
CA LEU A 4 -31.22 18.02 -9.84
C LEU A 4 -30.55 16.68 -10.17
N ILE A 5 -30.88 16.07 -11.31
CA ILE A 5 -30.27 14.81 -11.77
C ILE A 5 -28.83 15.06 -12.25
N PHE A 6 -28.56 16.16 -12.96
CA PHE A 6 -27.19 16.52 -13.36
C PHE A 6 -26.30 16.84 -12.16
N LEU A 7 -26.83 17.53 -11.15
CA LEU A 7 -26.11 17.85 -9.93
C LEU A 7 -25.78 16.60 -9.12
N THR A 8 -26.73 15.69 -8.96
CA THR A 8 -26.51 14.42 -8.23
C THR A 8 -25.48 13.53 -8.93
N VAL A 9 -25.50 13.42 -10.26
CA VAL A 9 -24.50 12.65 -11.02
C VAL A 9 -23.11 13.25 -10.86
N LEU A 10 -22.96 14.58 -10.97
CA LEU A 10 -21.68 15.27 -10.80
C LEU A 10 -21.08 15.04 -9.41
N LEU A 11 -21.89 15.16 -8.36
CA LEU A 11 -21.47 14.90 -6.98
C LEU A 11 -21.04 13.44 -6.77
N THR A 12 -21.76 12.45 -7.32
CA THR A 12 -21.35 11.03 -7.23
C THR A 12 -20.06 10.72 -7.99
N THR A 13 -19.77 11.41 -9.09
CA THR A 13 -18.50 11.22 -9.83
C THR A 13 -17.29 11.84 -9.16
N ILE A 14 -17.47 12.85 -8.30
CA ILE A 14 -16.37 13.51 -7.58
C ILE A 14 -15.94 12.70 -6.34
N THR A 15 -16.80 11.82 -5.81
CA THR A 15 -16.52 11.02 -4.61
C THR A 15 -15.64 9.78 -4.84
N VAL A 16 -15.26 9.45 -6.08
CA VAL A 16 -14.22 8.44 -6.36
C VAL A 16 -12.82 9.06 -6.36
N ALA A 17 -12.56 9.98 -5.44
CA ALA A 17 -11.19 10.18 -4.96
C ALA A 17 -10.86 8.97 -4.08
N GLU A 18 -10.45 7.88 -4.73
CA GLU A 18 -9.93 6.71 -4.05
C GLU A 18 -8.83 7.18 -3.08
N CYS A 19 -9.11 7.12 -1.78
CA CYS A 19 -8.09 7.15 -0.76
C CYS A 19 -7.25 5.87 -0.91
N ARG A 20 -6.42 5.80 -1.95
CA ARG A 20 -5.30 4.87 -2.01
C ARG A 20 -4.25 5.39 -1.04
N LEU A 21 -4.49 5.12 0.24
CA LEU A 21 -3.38 4.87 1.15
C LEU A 21 -2.79 3.52 0.74
N THR A 22 -2.10 3.46 -0.40
CA THR A 22 -1.00 2.52 -0.50
C THR A 22 0.17 3.26 0.13
N PRO A 23 0.54 3.00 1.39
CA PRO A 23 1.90 3.32 1.80
C PRO A 23 2.81 2.44 0.92
N THR A 24 3.18 2.94 -0.26
CA THR A 24 4.29 2.41 -1.06
C THR A 24 5.61 2.81 -0.42
N THR A 25 5.65 2.86 0.91
CA THR A 25 6.87 2.65 1.64
C THR A 25 7.19 1.18 1.45
N GLU A 26 7.76 0.89 0.29
CA GLU A 26 8.66 -0.23 0.04
C GLU A 26 9.78 -0.12 1.09
N HIS A 27 9.46 -0.39 2.34
CA HIS A 27 10.43 -0.51 3.39
C HIS A 27 11.05 -1.88 3.19
N TRP A 28 12.35 -1.89 3.03
CA TRP A 28 13.14 -3.10 2.95
C TRP A 28 13.98 -3.18 4.23
N TRP A 29 14.28 -4.39 4.66
CA TRP A 29 15.23 -4.62 5.75
C TRP A 29 16.32 -5.58 5.30
N THR A 30 17.55 -5.27 5.67
CA THR A 30 18.70 -6.12 5.40
C THR A 30 18.85 -7.12 6.53
N CYS A 31 18.93 -8.41 6.20
CA CYS A 31 19.14 -9.45 7.18
C CYS A 31 20.51 -9.27 7.85
N SER A 32 20.50 -9.07 9.17
CA SER A 32 21.72 -8.91 9.98
C SER A 32 22.62 -10.15 9.97
N TYR A 33 22.07 -11.32 9.66
CA TYR A 33 22.81 -12.57 9.60
C TYR A 33 23.47 -12.83 8.23
N CYS A 34 22.76 -12.61 7.12
CA CYS A 34 23.24 -13.00 5.79
C CYS A 34 23.36 -11.86 4.76
N GLY A 35 22.95 -10.64 5.11
CA GLY A 35 23.04 -9.46 4.24
C GLY A 35 21.97 -9.37 3.13
N TYR A 36 21.02 -10.30 3.05
CA TYR A 36 19.96 -10.26 2.04
C TYR A 36 18.91 -9.19 2.37
N SER A 37 18.46 -8.44 1.36
CA SER A 37 17.37 -7.47 1.51
C SER A 37 16.02 -8.14 1.36
N ASN A 38 15.14 -7.97 2.35
CA ASN A 38 13.80 -8.55 2.38
C ASN A 38 12.75 -7.43 2.40
N PRO A 39 11.55 -7.64 1.82
CA PRO A 39 10.44 -6.70 1.94
C PRO A 39 9.99 -6.51 3.39
N ALA A 40 9.41 -5.36 3.73
CA ALA A 40 9.03 -5.03 5.11
C ALA A 40 8.03 -6.00 5.74
N GLY A 41 7.13 -6.55 4.93
CA GLY A 41 6.11 -7.51 5.36
C GLY A 41 6.67 -8.89 5.71
N ILE A 42 7.91 -9.18 5.35
CA ILE A 42 8.57 -10.45 5.63
C ILE A 42 9.26 -10.37 7.00
N VAL A 43 8.94 -11.33 7.87
CA VAL A 43 9.46 -11.41 9.26
C VAL A 43 10.55 -12.49 9.43
N ILE A 44 10.72 -13.37 8.45
CA ILE A 44 11.75 -14.42 8.40
C ILE A 44 12.48 -14.27 7.05
N CYS A 45 13.81 -14.18 7.05
CA CYS A 45 14.57 -13.93 5.83
C CYS A 45 14.37 -15.06 4.79
N ASP A 46 13.96 -14.69 3.58
CA ASP A 46 13.67 -15.62 2.48
C ASP A 46 14.92 -16.38 1.99
N LYS A 47 16.13 -15.85 2.27
CA LYS A 47 17.39 -16.47 1.88
C LYS A 47 17.95 -17.44 2.91
N CYS A 48 17.82 -17.14 4.21
CA CYS A 48 18.53 -17.90 5.27
C CYS A 48 17.65 -18.37 6.43
N GLY A 49 16.37 -17.97 6.48
CA GLY A 49 15.46 -18.34 7.56
C GLY A 49 15.68 -17.62 8.90
N HIS A 50 16.59 -16.63 8.96
CA HIS A 50 16.80 -15.85 10.19
C HIS A 50 15.67 -14.84 10.40
N HIS A 51 15.27 -14.62 11.65
CA HIS A 51 14.22 -13.66 11.97
C HIS A 51 14.66 -12.23 11.68
N LYS A 52 13.69 -11.38 11.35
CA LYS A 52 13.89 -9.93 11.31
C LYS A 52 14.36 -9.46 12.70
N PRO A 53 15.44 -8.65 12.80
CA PRO A 53 15.90 -8.11 14.07
C PRO A 53 14.86 -7.20 14.73
#